data_AF-A0A961L760-F1
#
_entry.id   AF-A0A961L760-F1
#
_cell.length_a   1.000
_cell.length_b   1.000
_cell.length_c   1.000
_cell.angle_alpha   90.00
_cell.angle_beta   90.00
_cell.angle_gamma   90.00
#
_symmetry.space_group_name_H-M   'P 1'
#
loop_
_entity.id
_entity.type
_entity.pdbx_description
1 polymer ?
#
loop_
_entity_poly.entity_id
_entity_poly.type
_entity_poly.pdbx_seq_one_letter_code
_entity_poly.pdbx_strand_id
1 'polypeptide(L)' 'MSGTLYGIGLGPGDPELVTLKALRLMRAAAVIAYPAPEGGTSLARQIAAPYLNENQVELEFPVPMR' A
#
# COMPACT_ATOMS: atom_id res chain seq x y z
N MET A 1 -2.87 -4.78 23.49
CA MET A 1 -1.72 -4.97 22.57
C MET A 1 -1.75 -3.84 21.56
N SER A 2 -0.61 -3.18 21.31
CA SER A 2 -0.46 -2.18 20.24
C SER A 2 0.14 -2.84 18.99
N GLY A 3 -0.25 -2.35 17.81
CA GLY A 3 0.39 -2.72 16.54
C GLY A 3 1.58 -1.81 16.21
N THR A 4 2.30 -2.13 15.15
CA THR A 4 3.36 -1.29 14.57
C THR A 4 2.89 -0.72 13.24
N LEU A 5 2.96 0.60 13.09
CA LEU A 5 2.69 1.27 11.82
C LEU A 5 4.00 1.50 11.05
N TYR A 6 4.04 1.07 9.79
CA TYR A 6 5.16 1.33 8.87
C TYR A 6 4.72 2.30 7.77
N GLY A 7 5.44 3.42 7.62
CA GLY A 7 5.37 4.24 6.41
C GLY A 7 6.27 3.64 5.33
N ILE A 8 5.69 3.26 4.19
CA ILE A 8 6.40 2.55 3.11
C ILE A 8 6.32 3.39 1.83
N GLY A 9 7.47 3.70 1.24
CA GLY A 9 7.55 4.26 -0.11
C GLY A 9 7.48 3.16 -1.17
N LEU A 10 6.65 3.37 -2.20
CA LEU A 10 6.42 2.40 -3.29
C LEU A 10 7.23 2.70 -4.55
N GLY A 11 8.03 3.76 -4.55
CA GLY A 11 8.70 4.23 -5.76
C GLY A 11 7.80 5.10 -6.64
N PRO A 12 8.24 5.42 -7.88
CA PRO A 12 7.63 6.46 -8.70
C PRO A 12 6.44 6.00 -9.55
N GLY A 13 6.16 4.69 -9.65
CA GLY A 13 5.03 4.18 -10.44
C GLY A 13 5.23 2.76 -10.97
N ASP A 14 6.44 2.43 -11.41
CA ASP A 14 6.75 1.07 -11.85
C ASP A 14 6.86 0.13 -10.62
N PRO A 15 6.05 -0.95 -10.53
CA PRO A 15 6.15 -1.91 -9.44
C PRO A 15 7.56 -2.47 -9.21
N GLU A 16 8.35 -2.68 -10.28
CA GLU A 16 9.71 -3.23 -10.17
C GLU A 16 10.69 -2.30 -9.42
N LEU A 17 10.34 -1.04 -9.22
CA LEU A 17 11.13 -0.06 -8.48
C LEU A 17 10.86 -0.06 -6.97
N VAL A 18 9.98 -0.93 -6.48
CA VAL A 18 9.76 -1.13 -5.04
C VAL A 18 11.01 -1.74 -4.38
N THR A 19 11.47 -1.14 -3.28
CA THR A 19 12.62 -1.69 -2.54
C THR A 19 12.32 -3.06 -1.93
N LEU A 20 13.34 -3.92 -1.81
CA LEU A 20 13.20 -5.24 -1.17
C LEU A 20 12.66 -5.16 0.28
N LYS A 21 13.00 -4.08 1.01
CA LYS A 21 12.50 -3.87 2.38
C LYS A 21 11.01 -3.54 2.38
N ALA A 22 10.54 -2.70 1.46
CA ALA A 22 9.12 -2.40 1.29
C ALA A 22 8.33 -3.66 0.96
N LEU A 23 8.80 -4.45 -0.01
CA LEU A 23 8.18 -5.73 -0.38
C LEU A 23 8.04 -6.68 0.81
N ARG A 24 9.11 -6.85 1.60
CA ARG A 24 9.10 -7.72 2.79
C ARG A 24 8.11 -7.25 3.84
N LEU A 25 8.03 -5.94 4.11
CA LEU A 25 7.11 -5.38 5.09
C LEU A 25 5.66 -5.49 4.61
N MET A 26 5.37 -5.16 3.35
CA MET A 26 4.03 -5.29 2.79
C MET A 26 3.54 -6.73 2.88
N ARG A 27 4.34 -7.73 2.48
CA ARG A 27 3.95 -9.15 2.55
C ARG A 27 3.70 -9.68 3.95
N ALA A 28 4.40 -9.13 4.96
CA ALA A 28 4.25 -9.55 6.35
C ALA A 28 3.12 -8.83 7.09
N ALA A 29 2.62 -7.71 6.56
CA ALA A 29 1.57 -6.94 7.20
C ALA A 29 0.21 -7.61 7.02
N ALA A 30 -0.56 -7.71 8.09
CA ALA A 30 -1.95 -8.19 8.05
C ALA A 30 -2.91 -7.14 7.46
N VAL A 31 -2.53 -5.86 7.50
CA VAL A 31 -3.34 -4.73 7.07
C VAL A 31 -2.52 -3.83 6.16
N ILE A 32 -3.08 -3.45 5.01
CA ILE A 32 -2.49 -2.51 4.06
C ILE A 32 -3.41 -1.29 3.97
N ALA A 33 -2.95 -0.15 4.46
CA ALA A 33 -3.67 1.10 4.35
C ALA A 33 -3.07 1.98 3.24
N TYR A 34 -3.89 2.55 2.37
CA TYR A 34 -3.43 3.40 1.27
C TYR A 34 -4.39 4.57 0.99
N PRO A 35 -3.84 5.71 0.53
CA PRO A 35 -4.65 6.85 0.12
C PRO A 35 -5.35 6.58 -1.22
N ALA A 36 -6.59 7.00 -1.36
CA ALA A 36 -7.31 7.02 -2.63
C ALA A 36 -8.03 8.36 -2.85
N PRO A 37 -8.17 8.81 -4.12
CA PRO A 37 -9.06 9.93 -4.43
C PRO A 37 -10.51 9.55 -4.17
N GLU A 38 -11.33 10.51 -3.76
CA GLU A 38 -12.78 10.32 -3.71
C GLU A 38 -13.31 9.90 -5.10
N GLY A 39 -13.90 8.69 -5.18
CA GLY A 39 -14.47 8.15 -6.42
C GLY A 39 -13.47 7.72 -7.48
N GLY A 40 -12.18 7.60 -7.16
CA GLY A 40 -11.15 7.17 -8.12
C GLY A 40 -10.23 6.08 -7.58
N THR A 41 -9.30 5.64 -8.42
CA THR A 41 -8.37 4.54 -8.08
C THR A 41 -7.10 5.05 -7.41
N SER A 42 -6.63 4.35 -6.38
CA SER A 42 -5.35 4.64 -5.74
C SER A 42 -4.17 4.17 -6.60
N LEU A 43 -3.30 5.10 -7.01
CA LEU A 43 -2.02 4.76 -7.65
C LEU A 43 -1.15 3.90 -6.72
N ALA A 44 -1.07 4.25 -5.43
CA ALA A 44 -0.31 3.46 -4.45
C ALA A 44 -0.79 2.00 -4.40
N ARG A 45 -2.12 1.79 -4.40
CA ARG A 45 -2.70 0.45 -4.45
C ARG A 45 -2.32 -0.28 -5.74
N GLN A 46 -2.38 0.39 -6.90
CA GLN A 46 -2.03 -0.21 -8.18
C GLN A 46 -0.57 -0.67 -8.22
N ILE A 47 0.37 0.14 -7.71
CA ILE A 47 1.80 -0.22 -7.63
C ILE A 47 2.00 -1.43 -6.72
N ALA A 48 1.30 -1.46 -5.58
CA ALA A 48 1.45 -2.54 -4.59
C ALA A 48 0.76 -3.85 -5.01
N ALA A 49 -0.27 -3.78 -5.87
CA ALA A 49 -1.16 -4.91 -6.19
C ALA A 49 -0.46 -6.24 -6.54
N PRO A 50 0.63 -6.27 -7.34
CA PRO A 50 1.33 -7.52 -7.66
C PRO A 50 1.98 -8.22 -6.47
N TYR A 51 2.10 -7.52 -5.34
CA TYR A 51 2.81 -7.97 -4.15
C TYR A 51 1.92 -8.31 -2.97
N LEU A 52 0.63 -7.96 -3.05
CA LEU A 52 -0.36 -8.22 -2.01
C LEU A 52 -0.92 -9.64 -2.14
N ASN A 53 -1.47 -10.15 -1.04
CA ASN A 53 -2.12 -11.45 -1.00
C ASN A 53 -3.51 -11.35 -0.39
N GLU A 54 -4.35 -12.35 -0.66
CA GLU A 54 -5.77 -12.39 -0.29
C GLU A 54 -6.05 -12.40 1.22
N ASN A 55 -5.05 -12.71 2.05
CA ASN A 55 -5.21 -12.75 3.51
C ASN A 55 -5.07 -11.37 4.17
N GLN A 56 -4.79 -10.33 3.39
CA GLN A 56 -4.54 -8.98 3.89
C GLN A 56 -5.83 -8.16 3.88
N VAL A 57 -6.09 -7.47 4.98
CA VAL A 57 -7.17 -6.49 5.02
C VAL A 57 -6.69 -5.21 4.35
N GLU A 58 -7.38 -4.79 3.31
CA GLU A 58 -7.12 -3.52 2.65
C GLU A 58 -8.00 -2.42 3.25
N LEU A 59 -7.36 -1.31 3.65
CA LEU A 59 -8.04 -0.13 4.17
C LEU A 59 -7.75 1.07 3.27
N GLU A 60 -8.71 1.37 2.41
CA GLU A 60 -8.72 2.60 1.63
C GLU A 60 -9.12 3.77 2.53
N PHE A 61 -8.36 4.87 2.50
CA PHE A 61 -8.80 6.12 3.12
C PHE A 61 -8.81 7.27 2.11
N PRO A 62 -9.93 8.03 2.04
CA PRO A 62 -10.06 9.12 1.11
C PRO A 62 -9.09 10.24 1.47
N VAL A 63 -8.37 10.72 0.47
CA VAL A 63 -7.54 11.93 0.58
C VAL A 63 -8.04 12.98 -0.42
N PRO A 64 -8.22 14.25 0.01
CA PRO A 64 -8.56 15.32 -0.91
C PRO A 64 -7.36 15.59 -1.81
N MET A 65 -7.41 15.05 -3.03
CA MET A 65 -6.42 15.36 -4.07
C MET A 65 -6.90 16.60 -4.81
N ARG A 66 -6.13 17.69 -4.70
CA ARG A 66 -6.36 18.95 -5.43
C ARG A 66 -5.68 18.93 -6.77
#